data_AF-A0A0R3UIJ7-F1
#
_entry.id   AF-A0A0R3UIJ7-F1
#
_cell.length_a   1.000
_cell.length_b   1.000
_cell.length_c   1.000
_cell.angle_alpha   90.00
_cell.angle_beta   90.00
_cell.angle_gamma   90.00
#
_symmetry.space_group_name_H-M   'P 1'
#
loop_
_entity.id
_entity.type
_entity.pdbx_description
1 polymer ?
#
loop_
_entity_poly.entity_id
_entity_poly.type
_entity_poly.pdbx_seq_one_letter_code
_entity_poly.pdbx_strand_id
1 'polypeptide(L)'
;MSEQVSSALQLKNILSDPNSNGNVENLLDVIAALVWDCNFQSAKNSKAIQSFVQRFSELANVIYSQRTKYTDFELVKVIGQGGFGRVQLVRHKDTRRVYAMKMMSKQHLLDHSQSGYWEERDIMVKAASEWLVTCHQAFVVRLHVHSLVKRNWGLVSIM
;
A
#
# COMPACT_ATOMS: atom_id res chain seq x y z
N MET A 1 33.82 6.99 -20.43
CA MET A 1 33.61 5.79 -19.56
C MET A 1 33.22 6.18 -18.12
N SER A 2 33.74 7.27 -17.56
CA SER A 2 33.39 7.77 -16.21
C SER A 2 31.94 8.27 -16.06
N GLU A 3 31.36 8.91 -17.08
CA GLU A 3 29.99 9.47 -16.99
C GLU A 3 28.89 8.41 -16.95
N GLN A 4 29.01 7.31 -17.70
CA GLN A 4 28.00 6.24 -17.68
C GLN A 4 27.97 5.47 -16.36
N VAL A 5 29.14 5.30 -15.72
CA VAL A 5 29.24 4.68 -14.38
C VAL A 5 28.57 5.58 -13.32
N SER A 6 28.73 6.91 -13.44
CA SER A 6 28.08 7.88 -12.54
C SER A 6 26.55 7.85 -12.65
N SER A 7 26.01 7.82 -13.88
CA SER A 7 24.56 7.80 -14.10
C SER A 7 23.90 6.48 -13.65
N ALA A 8 24.57 5.34 -13.87
CA ALA A 8 24.10 4.05 -13.36
C ALA A 8 24.09 3.99 -11.82
N LEU A 9 25.06 4.63 -11.16
CA LEU A 9 25.13 4.71 -9.70
C LEU A 9 24.00 5.57 -9.13
N GLN A 10 23.70 6.70 -9.78
CA GLN A 10 22.57 7.56 -9.42
C GLN A 10 21.24 6.80 -9.49
N LEU A 11 21.01 6.05 -10.58
CA LEU A 11 19.79 5.26 -10.73
C LEU A 11 19.70 4.17 -9.66
N LYS A 12 20.81 3.48 -9.37
CA LYS A 12 20.85 2.46 -8.30
C LYS A 12 20.48 3.05 -6.94
N ASN A 13 20.97 4.25 -6.62
CA ASN A 13 20.65 4.94 -5.37
C ASN A 13 19.16 5.28 -5.30
N ILE A 14 18.57 5.77 -6.40
CA ILE A 14 17.13 6.07 -6.48
C ILE A 14 16.28 4.81 -6.28
N LEU A 15 16.66 3.70 -6.90
CA LEU A 15 15.93 2.43 -6.81
C LEU A 15 16.02 1.79 -5.42
N SER A 16 17.11 2.04 -4.69
CA SER A 16 17.38 1.45 -3.37
C SER A 16 16.86 2.29 -2.20
N ASP A 17 16.65 3.60 -2.40
CA ASP A 17 16.16 4.50 -1.35
C ASP A 17 14.66 4.25 -1.08
N PRO A 18 14.26 3.80 0.13
CA PRO A 18 12.86 3.55 0.48
C PRO A 18 11.99 4.81 0.54
N ASN A 19 12.60 6.00 0.65
CA ASN A 19 11.88 7.27 0.66
C ASN A 19 11.75 7.90 -0.73
N SER A 20 12.41 7.32 -1.73
CA SER A 20 12.37 7.80 -3.10
C SER A 20 11.10 7.31 -3.81
N ASN A 21 10.48 8.19 -4.60
CA ASN A 21 9.37 7.80 -5.48
C ASN A 21 9.78 6.73 -6.50
N GLY A 22 11.06 6.69 -6.87
CA GLY A 22 11.62 5.70 -7.79
C GLY A 22 12.03 4.37 -7.14
N ASN A 23 11.70 4.15 -5.86
CA ASN A 23 12.01 2.90 -5.18
C ASN A 23 11.44 1.68 -5.93
N VAL A 24 12.18 0.57 -5.92
CA VAL A 24 11.77 -0.67 -6.59
C VAL A 24 10.38 -1.16 -6.17
N GLU A 25 10.01 -1.04 -4.89
CA GLU A 25 8.71 -1.46 -4.37
C GLU A 25 7.57 -0.63 -4.99
N ASN A 26 7.79 0.69 -5.14
CA ASN A 26 6.83 1.57 -5.79
C ASN A 26 6.66 1.22 -7.28
N LEU A 27 7.76 0.90 -7.97
CA LEU A 27 7.71 0.49 -9.38
C LEU A 27 6.97 -0.84 -9.58
N LEU A 28 7.17 -1.81 -8.68
CA LEU A 28 6.42 -3.07 -8.69
C LEU A 28 4.92 -2.83 -8.47
N ASP A 29 4.57 -1.95 -7.54
CA ASP A 29 3.18 -1.58 -7.27
C ASP A 29 2.54 -0.88 -8.49
N VAL A 30 3.30 -0.04 -9.22
CA VAL A 30 2.84 0.58 -10.48
C VAL A 30 2.57 -0.48 -11.55
N ILE A 31 3.47 -1.46 -11.75
CA ILE A 31 3.26 -2.53 -12.73
C ILE A 31 2.00 -3.33 -12.39
N ALA A 32 1.83 -3.72 -11.12
CA ALA A 32 0.66 -4.46 -10.68
C ALA A 32 -0.65 -3.67 -10.87
N ALA A 33 -0.63 -2.37 -10.54
CA ALA A 33 -1.77 -1.48 -10.74
C ALA A 33 -2.14 -1.33 -12.23
N LEU A 34 -1.15 -1.09 -13.09
CA LEU A 34 -1.36 -0.95 -14.53
C LEU A 34 -1.96 -2.21 -15.15
N VAL A 35 -1.45 -3.39 -14.81
CA VAL A 35 -2.01 -4.65 -15.32
C VAL A 35 -3.47 -4.82 -14.86
N TRP A 36 -3.78 -4.44 -13.63
CA TRP A 36 -5.14 -4.52 -13.10
C TRP A 36 -6.11 -3.56 -13.81
N ASP A 37 -5.69 -2.30 -14.00
CA ASP A 37 -6.48 -1.27 -14.68
C ASP A 37 -6.68 -1.60 -16.19
N CYS A 38 -5.65 -2.12 -16.84
CA CYS A 38 -5.72 -2.56 -18.24
C CYS A 38 -6.61 -3.80 -18.44
N ASN A 39 -6.90 -4.57 -17.39
CA ASN A 39 -7.82 -5.70 -17.44
C ASN A 39 -9.30 -5.28 -17.37
N PHE A 40 -9.61 -3.98 -17.28
CA PHE A 40 -10.97 -3.46 -17.30
C PHE A 40 -11.60 -3.54 -18.70
N GLN A 41 -12.91 -3.80 -18.75
CA GLN A 41 -13.64 -4.15 -19.97
C GLN A 41 -13.49 -3.12 -21.10
N SER A 42 -13.31 -1.84 -20.76
CA SER A 42 -13.17 -0.74 -21.73
C SER A 42 -11.76 -0.63 -22.34
N ALA A 43 -10.71 -1.07 -21.64
CA ALA A 43 -9.32 -0.99 -22.09
C ALA A 43 -8.89 -2.19 -22.97
N LYS A 44 -9.65 -3.29 -22.91
CA LYS A 44 -9.35 -4.54 -23.63
C LYS A 44 -9.43 -4.47 -25.15
N ASN A 45 -9.94 -3.37 -25.72
CA ASN A 45 -10.17 -3.29 -27.17
C ASN A 45 -8.90 -2.96 -27.98
N SER A 46 -7.81 -2.54 -27.33
CA SER A 46 -6.54 -2.26 -28.01
C SER A 46 -5.61 -3.47 -28.03
N LYS A 47 -5.10 -3.85 -29.21
CA LYS A 47 -4.09 -4.91 -29.37
C LYS A 47 -2.82 -4.65 -28.54
N ALA A 48 -2.42 -3.38 -28.40
CA ALA A 48 -1.24 -3.02 -27.60
C ALA A 48 -1.45 -3.33 -26.11
N ILE A 49 -2.64 -3.03 -25.58
CA ILE A 49 -3.00 -3.30 -24.19
C ILE A 49 -3.09 -4.81 -23.94
N GLN A 50 -3.65 -5.56 -24.88
CA GLN A 50 -3.69 -7.03 -24.79
C GLN A 50 -2.28 -7.64 -24.75
N SER A 51 -1.37 -7.22 -25.64
CA SER A 51 0.02 -7.69 -25.64
C SER A 51 0.75 -7.33 -24.34
N PHE A 52 0.52 -6.13 -23.80
CA PHE A 52 1.07 -5.71 -22.51
C PHE A 52 0.56 -6.58 -21.35
N VAL A 53 -0.76 -6.72 -21.22
CA VAL A 53 -1.39 -7.53 -20.16
C VAL A 53 -0.92 -8.97 -20.25
N GLN A 54 -0.88 -9.56 -21.45
CA GLN A 54 -0.38 -10.91 -21.65
C GLN A 54 1.06 -11.04 -21.13
N ARG A 55 1.95 -10.11 -21.50
CA ARG A 55 3.37 -10.15 -21.14
C ARG A 55 3.63 -10.00 -19.63
N PHE A 56 2.87 -9.16 -18.94
CA PHE A 56 3.13 -8.82 -17.54
C PHE A 56 2.16 -9.47 -16.55
N SER A 57 1.17 -10.23 -17.02
CA SER A 57 0.17 -10.90 -16.17
C SER A 57 0.80 -11.81 -15.11
N GLU A 58 1.75 -12.65 -15.50
CA GLU A 58 2.43 -13.57 -14.57
C GLU A 58 3.22 -12.81 -13.51
N LEU A 59 4.00 -11.81 -13.91
CA LEU A 59 4.73 -10.96 -12.99
C LEU A 59 3.80 -10.24 -12.01
N ALA A 60 2.70 -9.65 -12.51
CA ALA A 60 1.71 -8.98 -11.68
C ALA A 60 1.05 -9.95 -10.69
N ASN A 61 0.79 -11.20 -11.10
CA ASN A 61 0.27 -12.24 -10.21
C ASN A 61 1.27 -12.63 -9.13
N VAL A 62 2.55 -12.76 -9.45
CA VAL A 62 3.62 -13.01 -8.47
C VAL A 62 3.69 -11.86 -7.48
N ILE A 63 3.76 -10.61 -7.94
CA ILE A 63 3.74 -9.42 -7.08
C ILE A 63 2.51 -9.46 -6.17
N TYR A 64 1.31 -9.65 -6.73
CA TYR A 64 0.07 -9.71 -5.97
C TYR A 64 0.08 -10.86 -4.95
N SER A 65 0.67 -12.01 -5.26
CA SER A 65 0.76 -13.16 -4.35
C SER A 65 1.64 -12.90 -3.13
N GLN A 66 2.69 -12.10 -3.30
CA GLN A 66 3.66 -11.77 -2.23
C GLN A 66 3.24 -10.54 -1.41
N ARG A 67 2.36 -9.69 -1.95
CA ARG A 67 1.82 -8.53 -1.24
C ARG A 67 0.73 -8.96 -0.26
N THR A 68 0.73 -8.31 0.91
CA THR A 68 -0.29 -8.48 1.95
C THR A 68 -1.66 -8.08 1.42
N LYS A 69 -2.66 -8.93 1.67
CA LYS A 69 -4.04 -8.76 1.24
C LYS A 69 -4.96 -8.64 2.44
N TYR A 70 -6.12 -8.03 2.20
CA TYR A 70 -7.20 -8.02 3.18
C TYR A 70 -7.60 -9.44 3.61
N THR A 71 -7.57 -10.41 2.70
CA THR A 71 -7.92 -11.81 2.94
C THR A 71 -7.00 -12.52 3.92
N ASP A 72 -5.82 -11.98 4.19
CA ASP A 72 -4.82 -12.55 5.10
C ASP A 72 -5.16 -12.23 6.57
N PHE A 73 -6.21 -11.44 6.80
CA PHE A 73 -6.66 -11.04 8.12
C PHE A 73 -8.06 -11.59 8.44
N GLU A 74 -8.27 -11.96 9.70
CA GLU A 74 -9.59 -12.17 10.28
C GLU A 74 -10.08 -10.87 10.92
N LEU A 75 -11.32 -10.47 10.64
CA LEU A 75 -11.96 -9.35 11.34
C LEU A 75 -12.30 -9.79 12.76
N VAL A 76 -11.77 -9.07 13.75
CA VAL A 76 -12.11 -9.29 15.16
C VAL A 76 -13.28 -8.41 15.56
N LYS A 77 -13.16 -7.10 15.35
CA LYS A 77 -14.20 -6.12 15.73
C LYS A 77 -14.00 -4.82 14.97
N VAL A 78 -15.08 -4.05 14.79
CA VAL A 78 -14.99 -2.66 14.33
C VAL A 78 -14.74 -1.78 15.54
N ILE A 79 -13.68 -0.96 15.49
CA ILE A 79 -13.27 -0.10 16.62
C ILE A 79 -13.50 1.39 16.35
N GLY A 80 -13.85 1.77 15.12
CA GLY A 80 -14.21 3.13 14.79
C GLY A 80 -14.85 3.26 13.42
N GLN A 81 -15.73 4.24 13.27
CA GLN A 81 -16.33 4.62 11.99
C GLN A 81 -16.50 6.14 11.99
N GLY A 82 -16.01 6.82 10.96
CA GLY A 82 -16.08 8.28 10.84
C GLY A 82 -16.12 8.72 9.38
N GLY A 83 -16.07 10.03 9.14
CA GLY A 83 -16.14 10.61 7.78
C GLY A 83 -15.05 10.07 6.85
N PHE A 84 -13.84 9.86 7.36
CA PHE A 84 -12.70 9.36 6.61
C PHE A 84 -12.71 7.83 6.39
N GLY A 85 -13.70 7.11 6.91
CA GLY A 85 -13.87 5.66 6.70
C GLY A 85 -14.03 4.84 7.97
N ARG A 86 -13.60 3.57 7.93
CA ARG A 86 -13.85 2.56 8.98
C ARG A 86 -12.54 2.00 9.50
N VAL A 87 -12.43 1.86 10.82
CA VAL A 87 -11.29 1.25 11.51
C VAL A 87 -11.71 -0.09 12.10
N GLN A 88 -11.00 -1.14 11.73
CA GLN A 88 -11.25 -2.52 12.15
C GLN A 88 -10.08 -3.06 12.96
N LEU A 89 -10.35 -3.66 14.11
CA LEU A 89 -9.41 -4.55 14.78
C LEU A 89 -9.39 -5.86 14.01
N VAL A 90 -8.23 -6.22 13.51
CA VAL A 90 -8.01 -7.41 12.68
C VAL A 90 -6.88 -8.25 13.26
N ARG A 91 -6.88 -9.55 12.97
CA ARG A 91 -5.79 -10.44 13.33
C ARG A 91 -5.23 -11.11 12.07
N HIS A 92 -3.92 -11.09 11.90
CA HIS A 92 -3.28 -11.79 10.79
C HIS A 92 -3.39 -13.30 10.99
N LYS A 93 -3.83 -14.03 9.96
CA LYS A 93 -4.17 -15.45 10.08
C LYS A 93 -2.96 -16.30 10.47
N ASP A 94 -1.82 -16.07 9.82
CA ASP A 94 -0.62 -16.91 10.01
C ASP A 94 0.17 -16.53 11.27
N THR A 95 0.37 -15.23 11.49
CA THR A 95 1.21 -14.74 12.59
C THR A 95 0.43 -14.53 13.88
N ARG A 96 -0.91 -14.60 13.83
CA ARG A 96 -1.85 -14.34 14.93
C ARG A 96 -1.69 -12.96 15.59
N ARG A 97 -0.93 -12.05 14.98
CA ARG A 97 -0.72 -10.67 15.46
C ARG A 97 -1.97 -9.83 15.21
N VAL A 98 -2.31 -9.00 16.19
CA VAL A 98 -3.47 -8.11 16.14
C VAL A 98 -3.05 -6.71 15.69
N TYR A 99 -3.82 -6.13 14.78
CA TYR A 99 -3.59 -4.82 14.19
C TYR A 99 -4.88 -4.00 14.16
N ALA A 100 -4.75 -2.68 14.07
CA ALA A 100 -5.84 -1.81 13.65
C ALA A 100 -5.70 -1.56 12.14
N MET A 101 -6.74 -1.85 11.37
CA MET A 101 -6.82 -1.63 9.92
C MET A 101 -7.76 -0.47 9.64
N LYS A 102 -7.21 0.65 9.16
CA LYS A 102 -8.00 1.81 8.67
C LYS A 102 -8.33 1.58 7.20
N MET A 103 -9.60 1.63 6.85
CA MET A 103 -10.12 1.50 5.48
C MET A 103 -10.70 2.83 5.03
N MET A 104 -10.20 3.34 3.91
CA MET A 104 -10.62 4.63 3.34
C MET A 104 -11.03 4.44 1.88
N SER A 105 -12.11 5.11 1.44
CA SER A 105 -12.57 5.04 0.05
C SER A 105 -11.66 5.88 -0.87
N LYS A 106 -11.27 5.33 -2.02
CA LYS A 106 -10.53 6.04 -3.07
C LYS A 106 -11.28 7.26 -3.57
N GLN A 107 -12.59 7.16 -3.78
CA GLN A 107 -13.41 8.31 -4.20
C GLN A 107 -13.36 9.41 -3.14
N HIS A 108 -13.52 9.05 -1.87
CA HIS A 108 -13.44 10.02 -0.79
C HIS A 108 -12.07 10.69 -0.70
N LEU A 109 -10.98 9.94 -0.92
CA LEU A 109 -9.62 10.47 -1.00
C LEU A 109 -9.42 11.43 -2.19
N LEU A 110 -10.04 11.16 -3.34
CA LEU A 110 -9.95 12.02 -4.52
C LEU A 110 -10.77 13.31 -4.31
N ASP A 111 -12.00 13.16 -3.84
CA ASP A 111 -12.93 14.27 -3.58
C ASP A 111 -12.40 15.24 -2.52
N HIS A 112 -11.60 14.72 -1.57
CA HIS A 112 -10.96 15.50 -0.50
C HIS A 112 -9.44 15.54 -0.67
N SER A 113 -8.93 15.58 -1.90
CA SER A 113 -7.48 15.58 -2.20
C SER A 113 -6.66 16.68 -1.52
N GLN A 114 -7.30 17.73 -1.00
CA GLN A 114 -6.70 18.81 -0.20
C GLN A 114 -6.62 18.51 1.32
N SER A 115 -7.11 17.35 1.78
CA SER A 115 -7.34 17.07 3.21
C SER A 115 -6.16 16.44 3.95
N GLY A 116 -4.93 16.55 3.45
CA GLY A 116 -3.76 16.15 4.24
C GLY A 116 -3.43 14.65 4.23
N TYR A 117 -3.93 13.85 3.27
CA TYR A 117 -3.69 12.39 3.28
C TYR A 117 -2.21 12.02 3.15
N TRP A 118 -1.46 12.75 2.30
CA TRP A 118 -0.04 12.51 2.11
C TRP A 118 0.74 12.85 3.37
N GLU A 119 0.31 13.91 4.07
CA GLU A 119 0.84 14.39 5.33
C GLU A 119 0.54 13.41 6.47
N GLU A 120 -0.69 12.90 6.57
CA GLU A 120 -1.06 11.87 7.55
C GLU A 120 -0.23 10.59 7.32
N ARG A 121 -0.11 10.16 6.06
CA ARG A 121 0.71 9.00 5.66
C ARG A 121 2.18 9.24 6.03
N ASP A 122 2.73 10.39 5.68
CA ASP A 122 4.12 10.72 5.94
C ASP A 122 4.43 10.76 7.42
N ILE A 123 3.53 11.32 8.25
CA ILE A 123 3.66 11.27 9.70
C ILE A 123 3.61 9.82 10.18
N MET A 124 2.63 9.02 9.77
CA MET A 124 2.51 7.63 10.24
C MET A 124 3.65 6.71 9.78
N VAL A 125 4.28 7.01 8.64
CA VAL A 125 5.40 6.22 8.08
C VAL A 125 6.74 6.69 8.64
N LYS A 126 6.95 8.01 8.79
CA LYS A 126 8.24 8.60 9.19
C LYS A 126 8.36 8.82 10.70
N ALA A 127 7.25 8.86 11.45
CA ALA A 127 7.30 9.07 12.89
C ALA A 127 7.78 7.82 13.63
N ALA A 128 9.05 7.81 14.04
CA ALA A 128 9.60 6.84 14.98
C ALA A 128 9.42 7.33 16.43
N SER A 129 8.17 7.50 16.87
CA SER A 129 7.84 7.92 18.25
C SER A 129 6.94 6.90 18.92
N GLU A 130 7.25 6.54 20.18
CA GLU A 130 6.45 5.60 20.98
C GLU A 130 5.02 6.09 21.24
N TRP A 131 4.82 7.41 21.20
CA TRP A 131 3.52 8.06 21.39
C TRP A 131 2.69 8.13 20.11
N LEU A 132 3.33 7.93 18.96
CA LEU A 132 2.67 8.01 17.67
C LEU A 132 2.35 6.62 17.12
N VAL A 133 1.20 6.60 16.49
CA VAL A 133 0.65 5.40 15.85
C VAL A 133 1.42 5.16 14.56
N THR A 134 2.26 4.11 14.54
CA THR A 134 3.09 3.79 13.37
C THR A 134 2.35 2.91 12.37
N CYS A 135 2.42 3.28 11.09
CA CYS A 135 1.95 2.46 9.99
C CYS A 135 2.93 1.30 9.81
N HIS A 136 2.46 0.08 10.03
CA HIS A 136 3.26 -1.11 9.78
C HIS A 136 3.27 -1.47 8.30
N GLN A 137 2.13 -1.29 7.63
CA GLN A 137 1.98 -1.60 6.22
C GLN A 137 0.77 -0.89 5.63
N ALA A 138 0.87 -0.39 4.40
CA ALA A 138 -0.28 0.12 3.66
C ALA A 138 -0.43 -0.66 2.36
N PHE A 139 -1.66 -0.99 1.99
CA PHE A 139 -1.97 -1.68 0.74
C PHE A 139 -3.30 -1.21 0.18
N VAL A 140 -3.47 -1.32 -1.14
CA VAL A 140 -4.65 -0.85 -1.85
C VAL A 140 -5.41 -2.04 -2.41
N VAL A 141 -6.73 -2.10 -2.17
CA VAL A 141 -7.60 -3.15 -2.70
C VAL A 141 -8.82 -2.53 -3.35
N ARG A 142 -8.97 -2.73 -4.67
CA ARG A 142 -10.09 -2.21 -5.48
C ARG A 142 -10.30 -0.70 -5.27
N LEU A 143 -11.41 -0.33 -4.62
CA LEU A 143 -11.86 1.03 -4.37
C LEU A 143 -11.40 1.58 -2.99
N HIS A 144 -10.60 0.85 -2.23
CA HIS A 144 -10.23 1.24 -0.87
C HIS A 144 -8.72 1.18 -0.64
N VAL A 145 -8.21 2.13 0.14
CA VAL A 145 -6.87 2.11 0.71
C VAL A 145 -6.96 1.56 2.13
N HIS A 146 -6.08 0.63 2.47
CA HIS A 146 -5.99 -0.01 3.77
C HIS A 146 -4.63 0.30 4.40
N SER A 147 -4.64 0.78 5.65
CA SER A 147 -3.43 0.99 6.45
C SER A 147 -3.49 0.13 7.69
N LEU A 148 -2.51 -0.77 7.85
CA LEU A 148 -2.27 -1.58 9.03
C LEU A 148 -1.38 -0.81 9.99
N VAL A 149 -1.90 -0.67 11.18
CA VAL A 149 -1.30 0.08 12.25
C VAL A 149 -1.04 -0.86 13.42
N LYS A 150 0.16 -0.75 13.98
CA LYS A 150 0.54 -1.46 15.20
C LYS A 150 0.69 -0.44 16.33
N ARG A 151 -0.08 -0.61 17.40
CA ARG A 151 0.24 0.04 18.68
C ARG A 151 1.23 -0.86 19.44
N ASN A 152 2.23 -0.25 20.06
CA ASN A 152 2.95 -0.90 21.16
C ASN A 152 2.00 -0.94 22.36
N TRP A 153 1.17 -1.99 22.45
CA TRP A 153 0.29 -2.26 23.59
C TRP A 153 1.07 -2.68 24.86
N GLY A 154 2.33 -2.25 24.99
CA GLY A 154 3.20 -2.59 26.11
C GLY A 154 2.93 -1.82 27.39
N LEU A 155 2.04 -0.82 27.42
CA LEU A 155 1.83 0.02 28.61
C LEU A 155 0.38 0.44 28.91
N VAL A 156 -0.63 -0.06 28.20
CA VAL A 156 -2.03 0.10 28.65
C VAL A 156 -2.60 -1.28 28.87
N SER A 157 -2.34 -1.75 30.09
CA SER A 157 -2.93 -2.91 30.72
C SER A 157 -4.44 -2.92 30.50
N ILE A 158 -4.93 -4.14 30.28
CA ILE A 158 -6.25 -4.64 30.68
C ILE A 158 -6.88 -3.72 31.75
N MET A 159 -7.98 -3.08 31.38
CA MET A 159 -9.11 -2.77 32.26
C MET A 159 -10.38 -2.61 31.40
#